data_AF-A0A523YDH9-F1
#
_entry.id   AF-A0A523YDH9-F1
#
_cell.length_a   1.000
_cell.length_b   1.000
_cell.length_c   1.000
_cell.angle_alpha   90.00
_cell.angle_beta   90.00
_cell.angle_gamma   90.00
#
_symmetry.space_group_name_H-M   'P 1'
#
loop_
_entity.id
_entity.type
_entity.pdbx_description
1 polymer ?
#
loop_
_entity_poly.entity_id
_entity_poly.type
_entity_poly.pdbx_seq_one_letter_code
_entity_poly.pdbx_strand_id
1 'polypeptide(L)'
;MTELEYRKKKEEVGVMMKGGKSLYRLGVGIFVVGMIIAFAVYFGIVLMVEQTVEQLNAVTNLTIVIIIATAVFGGFTGGIGVYLKAKAKDMQIELDYWKETRGK
;
A
#
# COMPACT_ATOMS: atom_id res chain seq x y z
N MET A 1 10.81 3.19 31.73
CA MET A 1 10.88 4.23 30.72
C MET A 1 10.64 5.54 31.43
N THR A 2 11.62 6.44 31.39
CA THR A 2 11.43 7.79 31.95
C THR A 2 10.50 8.60 31.05
N GLU A 3 9.83 9.64 31.56
CA GLU A 3 8.98 10.51 30.73
C GLU A 3 9.74 11.13 29.54
N LEU A 4 11.03 11.41 29.72
CA LEU A 4 11.93 11.89 28.68
C LEU A 4 12.13 10.85 27.56
N GLU A 5 12.33 9.57 27.90
CA GLU A 5 12.44 8.48 26.92
C GLU A 5 11.13 8.22 26.19
N TYR A 6 9.99 8.29 26.90
CA TYR A 6 8.66 8.13 26.29
C TYR A 6 8.42 9.21 25.24
N ARG A 7 8.67 10.49 25.56
CA ARG A 7 8.53 11.59 24.61
C ARG A 7 9.44 11.41 23.39
N LYS A 8 10.70 11.03 23.60
CA LYS A 8 11.66 10.78 22.51
C LYS A 8 11.22 9.63 21.59
N LYS A 9 10.81 8.48 22.15
CA LYS A 9 10.32 7.33 21.37
C LYS A 9 9.01 7.65 20.64
N LYS A 10 8.12 8.40 21.27
CA LYS A 10 6.85 8.85 20.66
C LYS A 10 7.10 9.83 19.52
N GLU A 11 8.11 10.69 19.65
CA GLU A 11 8.51 11.61 18.58
C GLU A 11 9.14 10.86 17.39
N GLU A 12 10.03 9.91 17.66
CA GLU A 12 10.61 9.02 16.63
C GLU A 12 9.51 8.23 15.88
N VAL A 13 8.53 7.68 16.59
CA VAL A 13 7.41 7.00 15.94
C VAL A 13 6.43 7.96 15.28
N GLY A 14 6.24 9.17 15.80
CA GLY A 14 5.50 10.23 15.13
C GLY A 14 6.10 10.59 13.77
N VAL A 15 7.43 10.63 13.67
CA VAL A 15 8.16 10.80 12.40
C VAL A 15 7.97 9.58 11.50
N MET A 16 8.09 8.35 12.04
CA MET A 16 7.83 7.12 11.26
C MET A 16 6.38 7.01 10.78
N MET A 17 5.40 7.45 11.56
CA MET A 17 3.98 7.48 11.19
C MET A 17 3.70 8.53 10.12
N LYS A 18 4.32 9.72 10.19
CA LYS A 18 4.24 10.71 9.11
C LYS A 18 4.84 10.17 7.81
N GLY A 19 6.01 9.52 7.88
CA GLY A 19 6.64 8.85 6.75
C GLY A 19 5.77 7.72 6.19
N GLY A 20 5.26 6.83 7.05
CA GLY A 20 4.38 5.72 6.68
C GLY A 20 3.04 6.18 6.11
N LYS A 21 2.47 7.29 6.61
CA LYS A 21 1.25 7.91 6.06
C LYS A 21 1.51 8.52 4.68
N SER A 22 2.68 9.11 4.46
CA SER A 22 3.10 9.63 3.16
C SER A 22 3.27 8.50 2.15
N LEU A 23 4.00 7.44 2.51
CA LEU A 23 4.18 6.24 1.67
C LEU A 23 2.86 5.51 1.41
N TYR A 24 1.97 5.42 2.41
CA TYR A 24 0.62 4.88 2.23
C TYR A 24 -0.18 5.70 1.23
N ARG A 25 -0.18 7.03 1.35
CA ARG A 25 -0.87 7.90 0.39
C ARG A 25 -0.31 7.76 -1.02
N LEU A 26 1.01 7.65 -1.15
CA LEU A 26 1.67 7.42 -2.43
C LEU A 26 1.28 6.05 -3.01
N GLY A 27 1.29 5.00 -2.19
CA GLY A 27 0.88 3.65 -2.58
C GLY A 27 -0.59 3.54 -2.96
N VAL A 28 -1.50 4.21 -2.24
CA VAL A 28 -2.93 4.31 -2.59
C VAL A 28 -3.10 5.09 -3.90
N GLY A 29 -2.36 6.18 -4.10
CA GLY A 29 -2.39 6.95 -5.34
C GLY A 29 -1.98 6.10 -6.55
N ILE A 30 -0.86 5.38 -6.45
CA ILE A 30 -0.39 4.45 -7.49
C ILE A 30 -1.41 3.33 -7.73
N PHE A 31 -2.02 2.80 -6.67
CA PHE A 31 -3.04 1.76 -6.77
C PHE A 31 -4.29 2.22 -7.53
N VAL A 32 -4.83 3.40 -7.18
CA VAL A 32 -6.02 3.95 -7.84
C VAL A 32 -5.74 4.24 -9.32
N VAL A 33 -4.59 4.87 -9.63
CA VAL A 33 -4.19 5.14 -11.02
C VAL A 33 -3.99 3.82 -11.78
N GLY A 34 -3.34 2.84 -11.15
CA GLY A 34 -3.15 1.50 -11.71
C GLY A 34 -4.45 0.78 -12.02
N MET A 35 -5.45 0.88 -11.13
CA MET A 35 -6.80 0.34 -11.37
C MET A 35 -7.49 1.01 -12.56
N ILE A 36 -7.38 2.33 -12.69
CA ILE A 36 -7.95 3.09 -13.83
C ILE A 36 -7.31 2.64 -15.14
N ILE A 37 -5.97 2.51 -15.17
CA ILE A 37 -5.25 2.02 -16.36
C ILE A 37 -5.65 0.59 -16.70
N ALA A 38 -5.70 -0.31 -15.72
CA ALA A 38 -6.11 -1.69 -15.94
C ALA A 38 -7.54 -1.78 -16.49
N PHE A 39 -8.45 -0.97 -15.96
CA PHE A 39 -9.82 -0.87 -16.45
C PHE A 39 -9.88 -0.33 -17.89
N ALA A 40 -9.13 0.72 -18.22
CA ALA A 40 -9.06 1.27 -19.57
C ALA A 40 -8.47 0.28 -20.57
N VAL A 41 -7.42 -0.46 -20.19
CA VAL A 41 -6.83 -1.52 -21.01
C VAL A 41 -7.82 -2.67 -21.21
N TYR A 42 -8.49 -3.13 -20.15
CA TYR A 42 -9.53 -4.15 -20.25
C TYR A 42 -10.64 -3.73 -21.22
N PHE A 43 -11.15 -2.51 -21.08
CA PHE A 43 -12.20 -1.98 -21.95
C PHE A 43 -11.72 -1.83 -23.41
N GLY A 44 -10.49 -1.37 -23.62
CA GLY A 44 -9.87 -1.29 -24.94
C GLY A 44 -9.71 -2.67 -25.59
N ILE A 45 -9.33 -3.69 -24.82
CA ILE A 45 -9.27 -5.08 -25.31
C ILE A 45 -10.66 -5.59 -25.66
N VAL A 46 -11.68 -5.36 -24.83
CA VAL A 46 -13.06 -5.78 -25.13
C VAL A 46 -13.54 -5.16 -26.44
N LEU A 47 -13.32 -3.85 -26.63
CA LEU A 47 -13.68 -3.16 -27.88
C LEU A 47 -12.90 -3.67 -29.10
N MET A 48 -11.62 -4.04 -28.95
CA MET A 48 -10.83 -4.64 -30.02
C MET A 48 -11.24 -6.10 -30.30
N VAL A 49 -11.59 -6.87 -29.28
CA VAL A 49 -12.03 -8.28 -29.41
C VAL A 49 -13.37 -8.36 -30.13
N GLU A 50 -14.28 -7.41 -29.92
CA GLU A 50 -15.48 -7.26 -30.75
C GLU A 50 -15.15 -7.01 -32.23
N GLN A 51 -14.00 -6.38 -32.52
CA GLN A 51 -13.56 -6.07 -33.88
C GLN A 51 -12.72 -7.17 -34.54
N THR A 52 -12.06 -8.05 -33.79
CA THR A 52 -11.14 -9.06 -34.35
C THR A 52 -11.34 -10.45 -33.75
N VAL A 53 -12.23 -11.21 -34.38
CA VAL A 53 -12.22 -12.67 -34.33
C VAL A 53 -11.04 -13.14 -35.19
N GLU A 54 -9.83 -13.30 -34.64
CA GLU A 54 -8.75 -14.19 -35.16
C GLU A 54 -7.45 -14.11 -34.30
N GLN A 55 -7.49 -14.84 -33.18
CA GLN A 55 -6.47 -15.75 -32.61
C GLN A 55 -4.98 -15.40 -32.39
N LEU A 56 -4.37 -14.27 -32.75
CA LEU A 56 -2.91 -14.08 -32.48
C LEU A 56 -2.52 -13.06 -31.40
N ASN A 57 -3.43 -12.20 -30.92
CA ASN A 57 -3.07 -11.11 -29.99
C ASN A 57 -3.69 -11.18 -28.59
N ALA A 58 -4.55 -12.17 -28.31
CA ALA A 58 -5.22 -12.29 -27.01
C ALA A 58 -4.23 -12.64 -25.87
N VAL A 59 -3.23 -13.48 -26.15
CA VAL A 59 -2.26 -13.94 -25.14
C VAL A 59 -1.30 -12.82 -24.73
N THR A 60 -0.80 -12.05 -25.69
CA THR A 60 0.10 -10.91 -25.43
C THR A 60 -0.62 -9.81 -24.64
N ASN A 61 -1.85 -9.48 -25.02
CA ASN A 61 -2.67 -8.48 -24.33
C ASN A 61 -3.03 -8.92 -22.90
N LEU A 62 -3.39 -10.19 -22.70
CA LEU A 62 -3.65 -10.75 -21.38
C LEU A 62 -2.40 -10.72 -20.49
N THR A 63 -1.23 -11.02 -21.05
CA THR A 63 0.05 -11.01 -20.33
C THR A 63 0.40 -9.60 -19.84
N ILE A 64 0.22 -8.58 -20.68
CA ILE A 64 0.45 -7.18 -20.31
C ILE A 64 -0.50 -6.76 -19.18
N VAL A 65 -1.77 -7.15 -19.24
CA VAL A 65 -2.76 -6.88 -18.17
C VAL A 65 -2.33 -7.53 -16.85
N ILE A 66 -1.89 -8.79 -16.88
CA ILE A 66 -1.42 -9.50 -15.69
C ILE A 66 -0.18 -8.83 -15.09
N ILE A 67 0.79 -8.41 -15.91
CA ILE A 67 2.01 -7.73 -15.44
C ILE A 67 1.65 -6.40 -14.77
N ILE A 68 0.80 -5.58 -15.41
CA ILE A 68 0.35 -4.30 -14.85
C ILE A 68 -0.41 -4.53 -13.55
N ALA A 69 -1.37 -5.46 -13.53
CA ALA A 69 -2.13 -5.79 -12.32
C ALA A 69 -1.19 -6.23 -11.19
N THR A 70 -0.23 -7.11 -11.46
CA THR A 70 0.72 -7.60 -10.47
C THR A 70 1.59 -6.47 -9.90
N ALA A 71 2.09 -5.57 -10.75
CA ALA A 71 2.87 -4.41 -10.30
C ALA A 71 2.05 -3.46 -9.42
N VAL A 72 0.79 -3.22 -9.78
CA VAL A 72 -0.15 -2.35 -9.05
C VAL A 72 -0.52 -2.96 -7.68
N PHE A 73 -0.86 -4.25 -7.64
CA PHE A 73 -1.14 -4.96 -6.40
C PHE A 73 0.09 -5.05 -5.48
N GLY A 74 1.28 -5.27 -6.03
CA GLY A 74 2.55 -5.25 -5.30
C GLY A 74 2.85 -3.90 -4.64
N GLY A 75 2.65 -2.79 -5.37
CA GLY A 75 2.82 -1.44 -4.82
C GLY A 75 1.85 -1.12 -3.68
N PHE A 76 0.59 -1.55 -3.81
CA PHE A 76 -0.45 -1.33 -2.78
C PHE A 76 -0.19 -2.13 -1.50
N THR A 77 0.11 -3.43 -1.63
CA THR A 77 0.40 -4.31 -0.49
C THR A 77 1.66 -3.87 0.26
N GLY A 78 2.71 -3.44 -0.46
CA GLY A 78 3.88 -2.83 0.16
C GLY A 78 3.56 -1.56 0.95
N GLY A 79 2.75 -0.66 0.37
CA GLY A 79 2.32 0.58 1.02
C GLY A 79 1.49 0.38 2.30
N ILE A 80 0.56 -0.58 2.30
CA ILE A 80 -0.24 -0.94 3.48
C ILE A 80 0.63 -1.57 4.57
N GLY A 81 1.55 -2.48 4.21
CA GLY A 81 2.42 -3.15 5.17
C GLY A 81 3.28 -2.18 5.99
N VAL A 82 3.84 -1.15 5.33
CA VAL A 82 4.62 -0.09 6.01
C VAL A 82 3.74 0.74 6.96
N TYR A 83 2.52 1.08 6.56
CA TYR A 83 1.58 1.84 7.40
C TYR A 83 1.16 1.08 8.65
N LEU A 84 0.78 -0.19 8.49
CA LEU A 84 0.37 -1.05 9.61
C LEU A 84 1.54 -1.29 10.57
N LYS A 85 2.75 -1.49 10.04
CA LYS A 85 3.97 -1.66 10.86
C LYS A 85 4.30 -0.41 11.69
N ALA A 86 4.15 0.78 11.12
CA ALA A 86 4.35 2.04 11.86
C ALA A 86 3.29 2.22 12.96
N LYS A 87 2.03 1.90 12.65
CA LYS A 87 0.91 2.02 13.59
C LYS A 87 0.96 0.99 14.72
N ALA A 88 1.43 -0.23 14.45
CA ALA A 88 1.64 -1.25 15.47
C ALA A 88 2.76 -0.85 16.45
N LYS A 89 3.82 -0.19 15.97
CA LYS A 89 4.92 0.31 16.80
C LYS A 89 4.49 1.47 17.71
N ASP A 90 3.61 2.34 17.22
CA ASP A 90 2.98 3.40 18.02
C ASP A 90 2.14 2.82 19.16
N MET A 91 1.27 1.86 18.84
CA MET A 91 0.48 1.14 19.84
C MET A 91 1.33 0.38 20.85
N GLN A 92 2.46 -0.21 20.44
CA GLN A 92 3.38 -0.89 21.38
C GLN A 92 3.99 0.09 22.38
N ILE A 93 4.46 1.27 21.94
CA ILE A 93 5.06 2.26 22.85
C ILE A 93 4.03 2.78 23.85
N GLU A 94 2.79 2.97 23.41
CA GLU A 94 1.69 3.39 24.28
C GLU A 94 1.31 2.29 25.29
N LEU A 95 1.25 1.03 24.85
CA LEU A 95 1.04 -0.14 25.71
C LEU A 95 2.15 -0.32 26.75
N ASP A 96 3.42 -0.19 26.33
CA ASP A 96 4.57 -0.35 27.22
C ASP A 96 4.60 0.75 28.29
N TYR A 97 4.35 2.00 27.91
CA TYR A 97 4.24 3.12 28.86
C TYR A 97 3.06 2.93 29.82
N TRP A 98 1.91 2.47 29.32
CA TRP A 98 0.73 2.23 30.13
C TRP A 98 0.95 1.10 31.16
N LYS A 99 1.60 0.01 30.77
CA LYS A 99 1.97 -1.09 31.69
C LYS A 99 2.94 -0.62 32.78
N GLU A 100 3.92 0.18 32.38
CA GLU A 100 4.96 0.66 33.29
C GLU A 100 4.45 1.71 34.28
N THR A 101 3.46 2.53 33.89
CA THR A 101 2.84 3.53 34.78
C THR A 101 1.75 2.97 35.69
N ARG A 102 1.13 1.84 35.36
CA ARG A 102 0.07 1.23 36.18
C ARG A 102 0.51 0.03 37.03
N GLY A 103 1.78 -0.36 36.97
CA GLY A 103 2.31 -1.46 37.78
C GLY A 103 1.69 -2.83 37.46
N LYS A 104 1.18 -3.04 36.24
CA LYS A 104 0.68 -4.32 35.71
C LYS A 104 1.01 -4.46 34.22
#